data_AF-A0A7K3QZ89-F1
#
_entry.id   AF-A0A7K3QZ89-F1
#
_cell.length_a   1.000
_cell.length_b   1.000
_cell.length_c   1.000
_cell.angle_alpha   90.00
_cell.angle_beta   90.00
_cell.angle_gamma   90.00
#
_symmetry.space_group_name_H-M   'P 1'
#
loop_
_entity.id
_entity.type
_entity.pdbx_description
1 polymer ?
#
loop_
_entity_poly.entity_id
_entity_poly.type
_entity_poly.pdbx_seq_one_letter_code
_entity_poly.pdbx_strand_id
1 'polypeptide(L)' 'RDVLRVIEETFPRSIEIRQQIGRDLPLVLADPTQIQQVLMNLCVNARDAMPDGGVMTVTLREVSGNEAKRVSALAENGE' A
#
# COMPACT_ATOMS: atom_id res chain seq x y z
N ARG A 1 7.36 -13.85 -4.68
CA ARG A 1 5.89 -13.78 -4.84
C ARG A 1 5.49 -12.32 -4.57
N ASP A 2 4.61 -11.75 -5.38
CA ASP A 2 4.17 -10.36 -5.21
C ASP A 2 3.27 -10.24 -3.97
N VAL A 3 3.53 -9.26 -3.10
CA VAL A 3 2.78 -9.06 -1.84
C VAL A 3 1.33 -8.68 -2.14
N LEU A 4 1.09 -7.86 -3.16
CA LEU A 4 -0.26 -7.40 -3.49
C LEU A 4 -1.13 -8.58 -3.96
N ARG A 5 -0.56 -9.49 -4.75
CA ARG A 5 -1.24 -10.72 -5.14
C ARG A 5 -1.60 -11.59 -3.93
N VAL A 6 -0.69 -11.74 -2.97
CA VAL A 6 -0.98 -12.52 -1.75
C VAL A 6 -2.13 -11.90 -0.96
N ILE A 7 -2.16 -10.56 -0.86
CA ILE A 7 -3.23 -9.84 -0.16
C ILE A 7 -4.57 -10.05 -0.87
N GLU A 8 -4.62 -9.87 -2.19
CA GLU A 8 -5.83 -10.08 -3.01
C GLU A 8 -6.37 -11.52 -2.88
N GLU A 9 -5.49 -12.51 -2.73
CA GLU A 9 -5.87 -13.92 -2.57
C GLU A 9 -6.33 -14.29 -1.15
N THR A 10 -5.87 -13.56 -0.12
CA THR A 10 -6.02 -13.99 1.29
C THR A 10 -6.90 -13.08 2.13
N PHE A 11 -7.14 -11.83 1.71
CA PHE A 11 -7.96 -10.90 2.47
C PHE A 11 -9.46 -11.17 2.22
N PRO A 12 -10.33 -10.82 3.17
CA PRO A 12 -11.77 -10.90 2.98
C PRO A 12 -12.22 -10.14 1.72
N ARG A 13 -13.19 -10.68 1.00
CA ARG A 13 -13.77 -10.03 -0.21
C ARG A 13 -14.48 -8.69 0.09
N SER A 14 -14.75 -8.40 1.37
CA SER A 14 -15.28 -7.11 1.81
C SER A 14 -14.26 -5.98 1.76
N ILE A 15 -12.98 -6.29 1.55
CA ILE A 15 -11.91 -5.31 1.36
C ILE A 15 -11.56 -5.24 -0.12
N GLU A 16 -11.84 -4.11 -0.75
CA GLU A 16 -11.41 -3.81 -2.10
C GLU A 16 -9.94 -3.36 -2.08
N ILE A 17 -9.09 -4.01 -2.88
CA ILE A 17 -7.68 -3.64 -3.02
C ILE A 17 -7.50 -2.79 -4.27
N ARG A 18 -6.99 -1.57 -4.12
CA ARG A 18 -6.67 -0.67 -5.23
C ARG A 18 -5.16 -0.44 -5.29
N GLN A 19 -4.61 -0.41 -6.50
CA GLN A 19 -3.20 -0.15 -6.74
C GLN A 19 -3.04 1.12 -7.56
N GLN A 20 -2.28 2.08 -7.03
CA GLN A 20 -1.95 3.34 -7.68
C GLN A 20 -0.43 3.45 -7.78
N ILE A 21 0.14 2.66 -8.68
CA ILE A 21 1.60 2.62 -8.90
C ILE A 21 1.96 3.60 -10.01
N GLY A 22 2.75 4.61 -9.67
CA GLY A 22 3.25 5.60 -10.61
C GLY A 22 4.00 4.96 -11.78
N ARG A 23 3.93 5.60 -12.94
CA ARG A 23 4.74 5.23 -14.11
C ARG A 23 6.15 5.80 -13.95
N ASP A 24 7.12 5.14 -14.57
CA ASP A 24 8.51 5.63 -14.68
C ASP A 24 9.19 5.94 -13.34
N LEU A 25 8.93 5.11 -12.32
CA LEU A 25 9.52 5.26 -10.99
C LEU A 25 11.03 4.94 -10.99
N PRO A 26 11.85 5.73 -10.27
CA PRO A 26 13.28 5.45 -10.15
C PRO A 26 13.52 4.14 -9.40
N LEU A 27 14.62 3.46 -9.75
CA LEU A 27 15.09 2.31 -8.99
C LEU A 27 15.62 2.78 -7.63
N VAL A 28 15.36 1.96 -6.60
CA VAL A 28 15.87 2.17 -5.25
C VAL A 28 16.76 1.01 -4.83
N LEU A 29 17.82 1.31 -4.08
CA LEU A 29 18.65 0.29 -3.46
C LEU A 29 18.03 -0.11 -2.11
N ALA A 30 17.40 -1.28 -2.08
CA ALA A 30 16.80 -1.82 -0.88
C ALA A 30 16.83 -3.35 -0.90
N ASP A 31 16.72 -3.97 0.27
CA ASP A 31 16.48 -5.40 0.39
C ASP A 31 14.99 -5.69 0.06
N PRO A 32 14.70 -6.45 -1.00
CA PRO A 32 13.32 -6.76 -1.38
C PRO A 32 12.53 -7.44 -0.26
N THR A 33 13.18 -8.29 0.53
CA THR A 33 12.53 -9.06 1.61
C THR A 33 12.07 -8.12 2.73
N GLN A 34 12.90 -7.14 3.09
CA GLN A 34 12.56 -6.16 4.12
C GLN A 34 11.40 -5.26 3.68
N ILE A 35 11.41 -4.80 2.42
CA ILE A 35 10.30 -4.02 1.86
C ILE A 35 9.00 -4.83 1.87
N GLN A 36 9.06 -6.10 1.46
CA GLN A 36 7.89 -6.98 1.49
C GLN A 36 7.33 -7.18 2.90
N GLN A 37 8.20 -7.34 3.91
CA GLN A 37 7.79 -7.48 5.30
C GLN A 37 7.10 -6.22 5.83
N VAL A 38 7.66 -5.04 5.55
CA VAL A 38 7.05 -3.76 5.94
C VAL A 38 5.68 -3.60 5.29
N LEU A 39 5.57 -3.84 3.97
CA LEU A 39 4.30 -3.76 3.25
C LEU A 39 3.25 -4.72 3.82
N MET A 40 3.62 -5.97 4.08
CA MET A 40 2.70 -6.95 4.67
C MET A 40 2.19 -6.50 6.04
N ASN A 41 3.08 -6.01 6.91
CA ASN A 41 2.69 -5.53 8.23
C ASN A 41 1.70 -4.36 8.15
N LEU A 42 1.93 -3.41 7.24
CA LEU A 42 1.02 -2.28 7.04
C LEU A 42 -0.35 -2.74 6.51
N CYS A 43 -0.36 -3.68 5.57
CA CYS A 43 -1.61 -4.21 5.01
C CYS A 43 -2.42 -5.02 6.03
N VAL A 44 -1.74 -5.81 6.86
CA VAL A 44 -2.38 -6.52 7.99
C VAL A 44 -2.99 -5.53 8.97
N ASN A 45 -2.27 -4.48 9.36
CA ASN A 45 -2.79 -3.45 10.25
C ASN A 45 -4.00 -2.71 9.65
N ALA A 46 -3.97 -2.41 8.36
CA ALA A 46 -5.09 -1.78 7.66
C ALA A 46 -6.32 -2.70 7.65
N ARG A 47 -6.15 -3.98 7.33
CA ARG A 47 -7.22 -5.00 7.40
C ARG A 47 -7.84 -5.06 8.78
N ASP A 48 -7.01 -5.15 9.82
CA ASP A 48 -7.48 -5.30 11.19
C ASP A 48 -8.24 -4.06 11.68
N ALA A 49 -7.96 -2.89 11.10
CA ALA A 49 -8.70 -1.65 11.32
C ALA A 49 -10.01 -1.53 10.50
N MET A 50 -10.31 -2.49 9.62
CA MET A 50 -11.48 -2.49 8.72
C MET A 50 -12.44 -3.67 9.03
N PRO A 51 -13.12 -3.68 10.19
CA PRO A 51 -13.99 -4.79 10.59
C PRO A 51 -15.17 -5.01 9.64
N ASP A 52 -15.72 -3.93 9.06
CA ASP A 52 -16.85 -3.99 8.12
C ASP A 52 -16.40 -4.05 6.64
N GLY A 53 -15.09 -4.16 6.40
CA GLY A 53 -14.49 -4.01 5.07
C GLY A 53 -14.17 -2.56 4.73
N GLY A 54 -13.95 -2.29 3.43
CA GLY A 54 -13.57 -0.97 2.95
C GLY A 54 -12.68 -1.03 1.72
N VAL A 55 -11.98 0.08 1.44
CA VAL A 55 -11.03 0.17 0.32
C VAL A 55 -9.63 0.38 0.87
N MET A 56 -8.71 -0.52 0.53
CA MET A 56 -7.29 -0.37 0.81
C MET A 56 -6.55 -0.01 -0.48
N THR A 57 -6.01 1.20 -0.52
CA THR A 57 -5.25 1.70 -1.68
C THR A 57 -3.76 1.68 -1.41
N VAL A 58 -2.99 0.98 -2.24
CA VAL A 58 -1.52 0.97 -2.20
C VAL A 58 -0.99 1.90 -3.28
N THR A 59 -0.31 2.98 -2.87
CA THR A 59 0.23 3.99 -3.78
C THR A 59 1.75 3.97 -3.78
N LEU A 60 2.36 4.08 -4.96
CA LEU A 60 3.80 4.27 -5.09
C LEU A 60 4.07 5.48 -5.99
N ARG A 61 4.82 6.45 -5.49
CA ARG A 61 5.18 7.67 -6.22
C ARG A 61 6.56 8.13 -5.83
N GLU A 62 7.24 8.79 -6.76
CA GLU A 62 8.42 9.56 -6.43
C GLU A 62 8.03 10.76 -5.54
N VAL A 63 8.86 11.05 -4.54
CA VAL A 63 8.70 12.22 -3.69
C VAL A 63 9.98 13.03 -3.71
N SER A 64 9.88 14.32 -4.06
CA SER A 64 11.02 15.22 -4.03
C SER A 64 11.30 15.66 -2.59
N GLY A 65 12.54 15.43 -2.12
CA GLY A 65 13.04 15.85 -0.82
C GLY A 65 14.05 14.85 -0.24
N ASN A 66 14.83 15.30 0.75
CA ASN A 66 15.79 14.45 1.48
C ASN A 66 15.14 13.66 2.63
N GLU A 67 13.84 13.78 2.85
CA GLU A 67 13.15 13.19 4.00
C GLU A 67 11.84 12.51 3.58
N ALA A 68 11.55 11.38 4.21
CA ALA A 68 10.28 10.69 4.07
C ALA A 68 9.15 11.57 4.64
N LYS A 69 8.33 12.14 3.77
CA LYS A 69 7.15 12.91 4.19
C LYS A 69 6.06 11.95 4.64
N ARG A 70 5.50 12.20 5.83
CA ARG A 70 4.25 11.52 6.25
C ARG A 70 3.17 11.87 5.25
N VAL A 71 2.68 10.85 4.53
CA VAL A 71 1.46 10.98 3.74
C VAL A 71 0.31 10.88 4.73
N SER A 72 -0.30 12.00 5.10
CA SER A 72 -1.58 11.98 5.80
C SER A 72 -2.57 11.24 4.91
N ALA A 73 -3.35 10.31 5.49
CA ALA A 73 -4.36 9.54 4.78
C ALA A 73 -5.10 10.46 3.80
N LEU A 74 -4.97 10.17 2.51
CA LEU A 74 -5.71 10.87 1.47
C LEU A 74 -7.17 10.47 1.69
N ALA A 75 -7.89 11.24 2.50
CA ALA A 75 -9.33 11.35 2.35
C ALA A 75 -9.53 12.00 0.98
N GLU A 76 -9.59 11.15 -0.05
CA GLU A 76 -10.12 11.55 -1.35
C GLU A 76 -11.57 11.92 -1.08
N ASN A 77 -11.82 13.22 -0.85
CA ASN A 77 -13.15 13.78 -0.99
C ASN A 77 -13.58 13.44 -2.41
N GLY A 78 -14.63 12.62 -2.52
CA GLY A 78 -15.23 12.26 -3.78
C GLY A 78 -15.63 13.50 -4.57
N GLU A 79 -15.25 13.49 -5.84
CA GLU A 79 -16.06 14.06 -6.90
C GLU A 79 -16.84 12.94 -7.58
#